data_AF-A0AA97M313-F1
#
_entry.id   AF-A0AA97M313-F1
#
_cell.length_a   1.000
_cell.length_b   1.000
_cell.length_c   1.000
_cell.angle_alpha   90.00
_cell.angle_beta   90.00
_cell.angle_gamma   90.00
#
_symmetry.space_group_name_H-M   'P 1'
#
loop_
_entity.id
_entity.type
_entity.pdbx_description
1 polymer ?
#
loop_
_entity_poly.entity_id
_entity_poly.type
_entity_poly.pdbx_seq_one_letter_code
_entity_poly.pdbx_strand_id
1 'polypeptide(L)'
;MADQPSPVSPREISEFLALVRERSKNRAPSTPAEDVAFFERKADLLTRIAADSVDPEAFEVAAIARAQLDAARARLARSTGGGC
;
A
#
# COMPACT_ATOMS: atom_id res chain seq x y z
N MET A 1 4.02 -19.97 18.14
CA MET A 1 5.11 -19.89 17.15
C MET A 1 4.94 -18.55 16.46
N ALA A 2 5.94 -17.68 16.52
CA ALA A 2 5.83 -16.33 15.96
C ALA A 2 5.64 -16.46 14.44
N ASP A 3 4.51 -15.97 13.94
CA ASP A 3 4.27 -15.73 12.52
C ASP A 3 5.21 -14.59 12.12
N GLN A 4 6.51 -14.90 11.97
CA GLN A 4 7.48 -13.92 11.53
C GLN A 4 7.12 -13.59 10.08
N PRO A 5 6.78 -12.33 9.78
CA PRO A 5 6.43 -11.95 8.42
C PRO A 5 7.60 -12.28 7.50
N SER A 6 7.30 -12.87 6.35
CA SER A 6 8.34 -13.27 5.40
C SER A 6 9.21 -12.05 5.04
N PRO A 7 10.55 -12.16 5.13
CA PRO A 7 11.44 -11.03 4.89
C PRO A 7 11.20 -10.48 3.49
N VAL A 8 11.19 -9.15 3.38
CA VAL A 8 10.97 -8.46 2.11
C VAL A 8 12.24 -8.53 1.27
N SER A 9 12.13 -9.05 0.05
CA SER A 9 13.28 -9.12 -0.84
C SER A 9 13.58 -7.77 -1.53
N PRO A 10 14.85 -7.47 -1.85
CA PRO A 10 15.22 -6.29 -2.64
C PRO A 10 14.52 -6.22 -4.01
N ARG A 11 14.15 -7.38 -4.56
CA ARG A 11 13.39 -7.50 -5.80
C ARG A 11 11.97 -6.99 -5.64
N GLU A 12 11.26 -7.37 -4.58
CA GLU A 12 9.91 -6.86 -4.27
C GLU A 12 9.91 -5.34 -4.09
N ILE A 13 10.93 -4.79 -3.41
CA ILE A 13 11.08 -3.34 -3.26
C ILE A 13 11.28 -2.68 -4.62
N SER A 14 12.14 -3.25 -5.47
CA SER A 14 12.41 -2.72 -6.82
C SER A 14 11.18 -2.76 -7.72
N GLU A 15 10.40 -3.85 -7.66
CA GLU A 15 9.13 -4.01 -8.38
C GLU A 15 8.09 -2.98 -7.89
N PHE A 16 8.00 -2.73 -6.58
CA PHE A 16 7.14 -1.70 -6.03
C PHE A 16 7.55 -0.29 -6.46
N LEU A 17 8.85 0.03 -6.43
CA LEU A 17 9.35 1.34 -6.89
C LEU A 17 9.11 1.55 -8.39
N ALA A 18 9.23 0.50 -9.21
CA ALA A 18 8.88 0.56 -10.62
C ALA A 18 7.39 0.89 -10.83
N LEU A 19 6.51 0.26 -10.04
CA LEU A 19 5.07 0.50 -10.06
C LEU A 19 4.71 1.92 -9.62
N VAL A 20 5.36 2.46 -8.58
CA VAL A 20 5.22 3.87 -8.17
C VAL A 20 5.65 4.81 -9.30
N ARG A 21 6.78 4.52 -9.95
CA ARG A 21 7.30 5.32 -11.07
C ARG A 21 6.37 5.30 -12.28
N GLU A 22 5.80 4.13 -12.60
CA GLU A 22 4.83 3.99 -13.68
C GLU A 22 3.58 4.81 -13.41
N ARG A 23 3.03 4.70 -12.20
CA ARG A 23 1.87 5.48 -11.75
C ARG A 23 2.13 6.99 -11.79
N SER A 24 3.34 7.42 -11.42
CA SER A 24 3.73 8.84 -11.51
C SER A 24 3.88 9.34 -12.94
N LYS A 25 4.27 8.48 -13.89
CA LYS A 25 4.37 8.82 -15.31
C LYS A 25 3.00 8.82 -16.00
N ASN A 26 2.10 7.95 -15.55
CA ASN A 26 0.78 7.84 -16.12
C ASN A 26 -0.08 9.02 -15.66
N ARG A 27 -0.37 9.95 -16.58
CA ARG A 27 -1.17 11.15 -16.30
C ARG A 27 -2.67 10.85 -16.23
N ALA A 28 -3.09 9.65 -16.63
CA ALA A 28 -4.46 9.23 -16.53
C ALA A 28 -4.85 9.08 -15.05
N PRO A 29 -6.01 9.60 -14.64
CA PRO A 29 -6.52 9.37 -13.30
C PRO A 29 -6.74 7.87 -13.11
N SER A 30 -6.17 7.32 -12.04
CA SER A 30 -6.41 5.93 -11.68
C SER A 30 -7.84 5.73 -11.21
N THR A 31 -8.40 4.56 -11.52
CA THR A 31 -9.71 4.19 -11.01
C THR A 31 -9.65 3.94 -9.50
N PRO A 32 -10.77 4.11 -8.77
CA PRO A 32 -10.82 3.83 -7.33
C PRO A 32 -10.39 2.40 -6.96
N ALA A 33 -10.64 1.42 -7.84
CA ALA A 33 -10.20 0.04 -7.65
C ALA A 33 -8.67 -0.12 -7.78
N GLU A 34 -8.05 0.56 -8.76
CA GLU A 34 -6.60 0.58 -8.92
C GLU A 34 -5.89 1.28 -7.75
N ASP A 35 -6.49 2.35 -7.21
CA ASP A 35 -6.00 2.99 -5.98
C ASP A 35 -5.99 2.02 -4.79
N VAL A 36 -7.08 1.28 -4.56
CA VAL A 36 -7.14 0.29 -3.48
C VAL A 36 -6.08 -0.79 -3.67
N ALA A 37 -5.94 -1.36 -4.87
CA ALA A 37 -4.92 -2.37 -5.15
C ALA A 37 -3.48 -1.84 -4.94
N PHE A 38 -3.23 -0.58 -5.32
CA PHE A 38 -1.96 0.10 -5.07
C PHE A 38 -1.67 0.25 -3.58
N PHE A 39 -2.62 0.79 -2.82
CA PHE A 39 -2.43 1.02 -1.38
C PHE A 39 -2.36 -0.29 -0.60
N GLU A 40 -3.00 -1.35 -1.07
CA GLU A 40 -2.92 -2.67 -0.46
C GLU A 40 -1.49 -3.23 -0.55
N ARG A 41 -0.89 -3.20 -1.75
CA ARG A 41 0.52 -3.58 -1.94
C ARG A 41 1.47 -2.71 -1.12
N LYS A 42 1.22 -1.39 -1.07
CA LYS A 42 2.03 -0.45 -0.28
C LYS A 42 1.97 -0.78 1.22
N ALA A 43 0.78 -1.00 1.75
CA ALA A 43 0.56 -1.28 3.17
C ALA A 43 1.14 -2.64 3.58
N ASP A 44 0.99 -3.68 2.74
CA ASP A 44 1.59 -4.99 2.96
C ASP A 44 3.12 -4.91 3.04
N LEU A 45 3.74 -4.31 2.02
CA LEU A 45 5.20 -4.18 1.93
C LEU A 45 5.77 -3.43 3.14
N LEU A 46 5.19 -2.27 3.48
CA LEU A 46 5.67 -1.45 4.59
C LEU A 46 5.42 -2.10 5.95
N THR A 47 4.33 -2.86 6.11
CA THR A 47 4.08 -3.63 7.33
C THR A 47 5.16 -4.70 7.51
N ARG A 48 5.51 -5.43 6.45
CA ARG A 48 6.54 -6.47 6.50
C ARG A 48 7.92 -5.89 6.78
N ILE A 49 8.25 -4.73 6.19
CA ILE A 49 9.49 -4.00 6.50
C ILE A 49 9.52 -3.55 7.97
N ALA A 50 8.42 -2.96 8.47
CA ALA A 50 8.35 -2.50 9.85
C ALA A 50 8.51 -3.63 10.86
N ALA A 51 7.96 -4.82 10.56
CA ALA A 51 8.05 -5.96 11.46
C ALA A 51 9.46 -6.56 11.58
N ASP A 52 10.33 -6.34 10.59
CA ASP A 52 11.75 -6.72 10.64
C ASP A 52 12.65 -5.56 11.14
N SER A 53 12.07 -4.37 11.35
CA SER A 53 12.79 -3.18 11.78
C SER A 53 12.71 -2.98 13.29
N VAL A 54 13.82 -2.49 13.87
CA VAL A 54 13.84 -1.98 15.26
C VAL A 54 13.51 -0.49 15.33
N ASP A 55 13.36 0.15 14.18
CA ASP A 55 13.14 1.57 14.07
C ASP A 55 11.66 1.94 14.26
N PRO A 56 11.31 2.83 15.22
CA PRO A 56 9.92 3.20 15.49
C PRO A 56 9.26 3.96 14.33
N GLU A 57 10.04 4.71 13.54
CA GLU A 57 9.54 5.44 12.36
C GLU A 57 9.00 4.44 11.32
N ALA A 58 9.61 3.26 11.20
CA ALA A 58 9.12 2.21 10.30
C ALA A 58 7.69 1.77 10.65
N PHE A 59 7.37 1.66 11.94
CA PHE A 59 6.01 1.32 12.40
C PHE A 59 5.02 2.45 12.13
N GLU A 60 5.42 3.71 12.32
CA GLU A 60 4.60 4.88 12.00
C GLU A 60 4.29 4.94 10.50
N VAL A 61 5.30 4.73 9.65
CA VAL A 61 5.14 4.70 8.20
C VAL A 61 4.21 3.58 7.75
N ALA A 62 4.31 2.39 8.35
CA ALA A 62 3.38 1.29 8.08
C ALA A 62 1.94 1.61 8.51
N ALA A 63 1.76 2.27 9.66
CA ALA A 63 0.45 2.71 10.14
C ALA A 63 -0.18 3.75 9.19
N ILE A 64 0.61 4.72 8.71
CA ILE A 64 0.19 5.71 7.71
C ILE A 64 -0.23 5.02 6.41
N ALA A 65 0.52 4.02 5.96
CA ALA A 65 0.20 3.27 4.74
C ALA A 65 -1.14 2.52 4.87
N ARG A 66 -1.42 1.92 6.02
CA ARG A 66 -2.73 1.30 6.30
C ARG A 66 -3.87 2.32 6.31
N ALA A 67 -3.67 3.48 6.94
CA ALA A 67 -4.69 4.54 6.93
C ALA A 67 -5.00 5.04 5.49
N GLN A 68 -4.01 5.07 4.60
CA GLN A 68 -4.22 5.39 3.19
C GLN A 68 -5.06 4.33 2.47
N LEU A 69 -4.83 3.04 2.77
CA LEU A 69 -5.64 1.93 2.24
C LEU A 69 -7.10 2.03 2.72
N ASP A 70 -7.34 2.27 4.01
CA ASP A 70 -8.69 2.46 4.54
C ASP A 70 -9.41 3.64 3.88
N ALA A 71 -8.71 4.76 3.70
CA ALA A 71 -9.26 5.91 2.97
C ALA A 71 -9.60 5.57 1.51
N ALA A 72 -8.77 4.80 0.82
CA ALA A 72 -9.04 4.35 -0.55
C ALA A 72 -10.24 3.41 -0.62
N ARG A 73 -10.35 2.46 0.31
CA ARG A 73 -11.49 1.53 0.43
C ARG A 73 -12.80 2.27 0.70
N ALA A 74 -12.77 3.27 1.57
CA ALA A 74 -13.93 4.13 1.84
C ALA A 74 -14.38 4.93 0.60
N ARG A 75 -13.42 5.43 -0.20
CA ARG A 75 -13.72 6.10 -1.48
C ARG A 75 -14.33 5.13 -2.49
N LEU A 76 -13.79 3.91 -2.61
CA LEU A 76 -14.34 2.87 -3.48
C LEU A 76 -15.78 2.53 -3.07
N ALA A 77 -16.04 2.28 -1.78
CA ALA A 77 -17.38 1.99 -1.29
C ALA A 77 -18.38 3.12 -1.60
N ARG A 78 -17.98 4.38 -1.47
CA ARG A 78 -18.81 5.54 -1.86
C ARG A 78 -19.06 5.59 -3.37
N SER A 79 -18.07 5.25 -4.19
CA SER A 79 -18.24 5.23 -5.65
C SER A 79 -19.18 4.13 -6.13
N THR A 80 -19.23 2.99 -5.43
CA THR A 80 -20.12 1.87 -5.76
C THR A 80 -21.53 2.06 -5.18
N GLY A 81 -21.66 2.75 -4.03
CA GLY A 81 -22.95 3.04 -3.38
C GLY A 81 -23.64 4.34 -3.79
N GLY A 82 -23.05 5.11 -4.72
CA GLY A 82 -23.55 6.42 -5.17
C GLY A 82 -24.33 6.40 -6.50
N GLY A 83 -24.81 5.25 -6.94
CA GLY A 83 -25.67 5.11 -8.11
C GLY A 83 -27.14 4.99 -7.71
N CYS A 84 -27.80 6.12 -7.47
CA CYS A 84 -29.26 6.25 -7.45
C CYS A 84 -29.64 7.51 -8.23
#